data_AF-A0A7S2FKA6-F1
#
_entry.id   AF-A0A7S2FKA6-F1
#
_cell.length_a   1.000
_cell.length_b   1.000
_cell.length_c   1.000
_cell.angle_alpha   90.00
_cell.angle_beta   90.00
_cell.angle_gamma   90.00
#
_symmetry.space_group_name_H-M   'P 1'
#
loop_
_entity.id
_entity.type
_entity.pdbx_description
1 polymer ?
#
loop_
_entity_poly.entity_id
_entity_poly.type
_entity_poly.pdbx_seq_one_letter_code
_entity_poly.pdbx_strand_id
1 'polypeptide(L)'
;SEPDRRRFMAACVSSMRIHAEGRASDGRSLIFLFEQLCSLVCPEKPEPEHLLMLNKTSTQEEFIRGAMVKNPYSSKQVGPLMRDVKNKICRDLDLGGLIEDDNGMELLVSGKIVKLDLSVTAVYEQVWARAQAAQGLSESAPMVVVYRLQGLDGEATEPIVESVDEESGEEKDPEAEYAIAAVVGETGGLQVMMDILERSTPLLR
;
A
#
# COMPACT_ATOMS: atom_id res chain seq x y z
N SER A 1 -11.67 23.48 3.54
CA SER A 1 -10.45 24.17 4.00
C SER A 1 -10.10 23.69 5.42
N GLU A 2 -8.93 24.01 5.96
CA GLU A 2 -8.58 23.70 7.37
C GLU A 2 -9.63 24.19 8.40
N PRO A 3 -10.13 25.45 8.34
CA PRO A 3 -11.16 25.88 9.28
C PRO A 3 -12.49 25.12 9.13
N ASP A 4 -12.84 24.67 7.93
CA ASP A 4 -14.03 23.81 7.75
C ASP A 4 -13.83 22.44 8.39
N ARG A 5 -12.64 21.84 8.27
CA ARG A 5 -12.31 20.56 8.91
C ARG A 5 -12.36 20.68 10.43
N ARG A 6 -11.83 21.77 11.00
CA ARG A 6 -11.91 22.05 12.45
C ARG A 6 -13.36 22.22 12.91
N ARG A 7 -14.18 22.98 12.18
CA ARG A 7 -15.62 23.14 12.48
C ARG A 7 -16.37 21.82 12.40
N PHE A 8 -16.08 21.02 11.38
CA PHE A 8 -16.69 19.70 11.21
C PHE A 8 -16.31 18.75 12.35
N MET A 9 -15.03 18.70 12.74
CA MET A 9 -14.57 17.91 13.89
C MET A 9 -15.25 18.34 15.20
N ALA A 10 -15.37 19.64 15.45
CA ALA A 10 -16.09 20.17 16.61
C ALA A 10 -17.60 19.83 16.59
N ALA A 11 -18.21 19.83 15.40
CA ALA A 11 -19.59 19.41 15.22
C ALA A 11 -19.75 17.90 15.48
N CYS A 12 -18.82 17.06 15.04
CA CYS A 12 -18.81 15.62 15.35
C CYS A 12 -18.78 15.38 16.87
N VAL A 13 -17.88 16.05 17.60
CA VAL A 13 -17.81 15.95 19.07
C VAL A 13 -19.11 16.41 19.75
N SER A 14 -19.70 17.50 19.25
CA SER A 14 -20.98 18.01 19.78
C SER A 14 -22.12 17.02 19.54
N SER A 15 -22.18 16.42 18.36
CA SER A 15 -23.16 15.37 18.04
C SER A 15 -22.94 14.13 18.90
N MET A 16 -21.69 13.70 19.13
CA MET A 16 -21.39 12.57 20.02
C MET A 16 -21.93 12.80 21.43
N ARG A 17 -21.80 14.02 21.97
CA ARG A 17 -22.34 14.38 23.28
C ARG A 17 -23.87 14.24 23.33
N ILE A 18 -24.56 14.76 22.33
CA ILE A 18 -26.03 14.64 22.21
C ILE A 18 -26.46 13.17 22.15
N HIS A 19 -25.76 12.36 21.35
CA HIS A 19 -26.05 10.93 21.21
C HIS A 19 -25.69 10.12 22.47
N ALA A 20 -24.69 10.54 23.24
CA ALA A 20 -24.30 9.93 24.51
C ALA A 20 -25.30 10.23 25.66
N GLU A 21 -25.98 11.38 25.61
CA GLU A 21 -26.95 11.83 26.62
C GLU A 21 -28.40 11.40 26.31
N GLY A 22 -28.71 11.05 25.06
CA GLY A 22 -30.05 10.66 24.62
C GLY A 22 -30.54 9.31 25.18
N ARG A 23 -31.86 9.19 25.40
CA ARG A 23 -32.53 7.97 25.92
C ARG A 23 -32.50 6.75 24.98
N ALA A 24 -32.07 6.93 23.73
CA ALA A 24 -31.84 5.84 22.78
C ALA A 24 -30.40 5.96 22.31
N SER A 25 -29.50 5.18 22.90
CA SER A 25 -28.12 5.06 22.44
C SER A 25 -28.14 4.39 21.07
N ASP A 26 -28.25 5.18 19.99
CA ASP A 26 -28.00 4.65 18.66
C ASP A 26 -26.49 4.43 18.50
N GLY A 27 -26.03 3.24 18.90
CA GLY A 27 -24.63 2.84 18.77
C GLY A 27 -24.10 2.99 17.35
N ARG A 28 -24.95 2.90 16.32
CA ARG A 28 -24.55 3.11 14.92
C ARG A 28 -24.17 4.56 14.64
N SER A 29 -24.93 5.52 15.18
CA SER A 29 -24.60 6.94 15.08
C SER A 29 -23.29 7.26 15.79
N LEU A 30 -23.03 6.67 16.97
CA LEU A 30 -21.75 6.84 17.67
C LEU A 30 -20.58 6.23 16.89
N ILE A 31 -20.72 5.00 16.37
CA ILE A 31 -19.71 4.35 15.51
C ILE A 31 -19.39 5.23 14.31
N PHE A 32 -20.42 5.70 13.60
CA PHE A 32 -20.24 6.59 12.45
C PHE A 32 -19.49 7.88 12.82
N LEU A 33 -19.83 8.52 13.94
CA LEU A 33 -19.16 9.74 14.40
C LEU A 33 -17.69 9.48 14.77
N PHE A 34 -17.38 8.32 15.36
CA PHE A 34 -16.00 7.89 15.60
C PHE A 34 -15.24 7.68 14.28
N GLU A 35 -15.84 7.02 13.29
CA GLU A 35 -15.23 6.83 11.95
C GLU A 35 -14.94 8.18 11.27
N GLN A 36 -15.85 9.16 11.38
CA GLN A 36 -15.62 10.52 10.87
C GLN A 36 -14.45 11.21 11.58
N LEU A 37 -14.33 11.07 12.91
CA LEU A 37 -13.19 11.63 13.63
C LEU A 37 -11.87 10.97 13.22
N CYS A 38 -11.84 9.63 13.13
CA CYS A 38 -10.66 8.88 12.70
C CYS A 38 -10.21 9.28 11.29
N SER A 39 -11.13 9.33 10.32
CA SER A 39 -10.81 9.72 8.95
C SER A 39 -10.31 11.17 8.81
N LEU A 40 -10.68 12.07 9.71
CA LEU A 40 -10.18 13.44 9.73
C LEU A 40 -8.78 13.58 10.36
N VAL A 41 -8.52 12.82 11.42
CA VAL A 41 -7.26 12.86 12.19
C VAL A 41 -6.18 12.06 11.46
N CYS A 42 -6.49 10.84 11.07
CA CYS A 42 -5.59 9.93 10.39
C CYS A 42 -6.30 9.41 9.13
N PRO A 43 -6.35 10.19 8.04
CA PRO A 43 -6.89 9.70 6.78
C PRO A 43 -6.06 8.48 6.33
N GLU A 44 -6.73 7.38 6.02
CA GLU A 44 -6.07 6.24 5.37
C GLU A 44 -5.45 6.75 4.06
N LYS A 45 -4.12 6.74 3.96
CA LYS A 45 -3.45 6.98 2.69
C LYS A 45 -3.79 5.77 1.81
N PRO A 46 -4.53 5.95 0.70
CA PRO A 46 -4.78 4.84 -0.20
C PRO A 46 -3.43 4.31 -0.68
N GLU A 47 -3.26 2.98 -0.65
CA GLU A 47 -2.03 2.35 -1.14
C GLU A 47 -1.76 2.83 -2.57
N PRO A 48 -0.53 3.28 -2.85
CA PRO A 48 -0.19 3.78 -4.17
C PRO A 48 -0.38 2.68 -5.22
N GLU A 49 -0.99 3.06 -6.34
CA GLU A 49 -1.20 2.15 -7.46
C GLU A 49 -0.04 2.28 -8.45
N HIS A 50 0.68 1.18 -8.66
CA HIS A 50 1.82 1.13 -9.55
C HIS A 50 1.48 0.32 -10.79
N LEU A 51 1.83 0.88 -11.96
CA LEU A 51 1.64 0.21 -13.25
C LEU A 51 2.89 -0.59 -13.61
N LEU A 52 2.70 -1.83 -14.05
CA LEU A 52 3.75 -2.81 -14.33
C LEU A 52 3.74 -3.21 -15.81
N MET A 53 4.88 -3.05 -16.48
CA MET A 53 5.14 -3.60 -17.81
C MET A 53 5.91 -4.91 -17.65
N LEU A 54 5.23 -6.03 -17.88
CA LEU A 54 5.78 -7.36 -17.69
C LEU A 54 6.31 -7.89 -19.02
N ASN A 55 7.63 -7.96 -19.18
CA ASN A 55 8.28 -8.33 -20.43
C ASN A 55 9.14 -9.58 -20.25
N LYS A 56 9.09 -10.53 -21.18
CA LYS A 56 10.07 -11.63 -21.18
C LYS A 56 11.42 -11.10 -21.64
N THR A 57 12.50 -11.68 -21.12
CA THR A 57 13.82 -11.44 -21.68
C THR A 57 13.89 -11.91 -23.14
N SER A 58 14.60 -11.15 -23.99
CA SER A 58 14.80 -11.49 -25.39
C SER A 58 15.65 -12.75 -25.60
N THR A 59 16.51 -13.08 -24.62
CA THR A 59 17.37 -14.28 -24.68
C THR A 59 16.59 -15.58 -24.50
N GLN A 60 15.38 -15.51 -23.93
CA GLN A 60 14.57 -16.69 -23.60
C GLN A 60 13.21 -16.74 -24.30
N GLU A 61 13.07 -16.05 -25.44
CA GLU A 61 11.81 -16.02 -26.19
C GLU A 61 11.32 -17.40 -26.64
N GLU A 62 12.25 -18.32 -26.91
CA GLU A 62 11.95 -19.69 -27.34
C GLU A 62 11.58 -20.63 -26.19
N PHE A 63 12.02 -20.33 -24.96
CA PHE A 63 11.76 -21.16 -23.77
C PHE A 63 10.45 -20.77 -23.09
N ILE A 64 10.09 -19.49 -23.12
CA ILE A 64 8.83 -19.00 -22.56
C ILE A 64 7.83 -18.72 -23.69
N ARG A 65 6.86 -19.64 -23.83
CA ARG A 65 5.78 -19.51 -24.81
C ARG A 65 4.81 -18.39 -24.42
N GLY A 66 4.32 -17.68 -25.42
CA GLY A 66 3.38 -16.57 -25.22
C GLY A 66 4.06 -15.27 -24.74
N ALA A 67 3.23 -14.31 -24.33
CA ALA A 67 3.64 -13.03 -23.79
C ALA A 67 2.51 -12.42 -22.94
N MET A 68 2.86 -11.47 -22.09
CA MET A 68 1.89 -10.74 -21.26
C MET A 68 1.15 -9.70 -22.10
N VAL A 69 -0.10 -9.99 -22.49
CA VAL A 69 -0.84 -9.20 -23.49
C VAL A 69 -1.62 -8.00 -22.95
N LYS A 70 -1.81 -7.89 -21.62
CA LYS A 70 -2.59 -6.81 -20.99
C LYS A 70 -1.72 -5.75 -20.32
N ASN A 71 -0.51 -5.56 -20.81
CA ASN A 71 0.38 -4.52 -20.32
C ASN A 71 -0.23 -3.11 -20.55
N PRO A 72 -0.10 -2.17 -19.59
CA PRO A 72 0.43 -2.36 -18.24
C PRO A 72 -0.59 -2.97 -17.26
N TYR A 73 -0.10 -3.74 -16.28
CA TYR A 73 -0.90 -4.32 -15.21
C TYR A 73 -0.88 -3.43 -13.95
N SER A 74 -2.00 -3.31 -13.25
CA SER A 74 -2.09 -2.59 -11.99
C SER A 74 -1.64 -3.46 -10.81
N SER A 75 -0.80 -2.92 -9.91
CA SER A 75 -0.36 -3.60 -8.69
C SER A 75 -1.54 -4.11 -7.85
N LYS A 76 -2.66 -3.38 -7.81
CA LYS A 76 -3.89 -3.79 -7.10
C LYS A 76 -4.53 -5.05 -7.68
N GLN A 77 -4.34 -5.32 -8.97
CA GLN A 77 -4.87 -6.51 -9.64
C GLN A 77 -3.90 -7.69 -9.58
N VAL A 78 -2.61 -7.42 -9.40
CA VAL A 78 -1.57 -8.44 -9.36
C VAL A 78 -1.39 -8.98 -7.95
N GLY A 79 -1.22 -8.10 -6.98
CA GLY A 79 -0.90 -8.41 -5.60
C GLY A 79 0.25 -7.54 -5.07
N PRO A 80 0.43 -7.50 -3.73
CA PRO A 80 1.38 -6.60 -3.08
C PRO A 80 2.84 -7.02 -3.23
N LEU A 81 3.16 -8.30 -3.47
CA LEU A 81 4.52 -8.81 -3.50
C LEU A 81 5.03 -9.08 -4.92
N MET A 82 6.34 -9.03 -5.12
CA MET A 82 6.97 -9.48 -6.37
C MET A 82 6.67 -10.96 -6.68
N ARG A 83 6.44 -11.79 -5.66
CA ARG A 83 5.92 -13.15 -5.80
C ARG A 83 4.58 -13.21 -6.53
N ASP A 84 3.69 -12.26 -6.25
CA ASP A 84 2.37 -12.20 -6.90
C ASP A 84 2.51 -11.84 -8.38
N VAL A 85 3.49 -10.97 -8.70
CA VAL A 85 3.88 -10.67 -10.09
C VAL A 85 4.35 -11.93 -10.82
N LYS A 86 5.28 -12.68 -10.22
CA LYS A 86 5.78 -13.96 -10.77
C LYS A 86 4.64 -14.96 -10.94
N ASN A 87 3.81 -15.15 -9.91
CA ASN A 87 2.68 -16.07 -9.96
C ASN A 87 1.63 -15.67 -11.00
N LYS A 88 1.43 -14.36 -11.22
CA LYS A 88 0.56 -13.88 -12.29
C LYS A 88 1.12 -14.22 -13.67
N ILE A 89 2.41 -13.99 -13.91
CA ILE A 89 3.08 -14.39 -15.15
C ILE A 89 2.94 -15.90 -15.37
N CYS A 90 3.19 -16.70 -14.33
CA CYS A 90 3.07 -18.15 -14.42
C CYS A 90 1.65 -18.62 -14.77
N ARG A 91 0.60 -18.00 -14.19
CA ARG A 91 -0.79 -18.35 -14.53
C ARG A 91 -1.18 -17.92 -15.93
N ASP A 92 -0.84 -16.70 -16.33
CA ASP A 92 -1.23 -16.14 -17.63
C ASP A 92 -0.49 -16.83 -18.80
N LEU A 93 0.68 -17.43 -18.55
CA LEU A 93 1.51 -18.13 -19.55
C LEU A 93 1.51 -19.67 -19.41
N ASP A 94 0.62 -20.24 -18.58
CA ASP A 94 0.50 -21.69 -18.36
C ASP A 94 1.80 -22.36 -17.83
N LEU A 95 2.57 -21.64 -17.02
CA LEU A 95 3.79 -22.11 -16.36
C LEU A 95 3.49 -22.57 -14.92
N GLY A 96 2.43 -23.36 -14.72
CA GLY A 96 1.93 -23.73 -13.40
C GLY A 96 2.96 -24.43 -12.50
N GLY A 97 3.88 -25.20 -13.09
CA GLY A 97 4.96 -25.89 -12.36
C GLY A 97 5.95 -24.95 -11.66
N LEU A 98 5.99 -23.68 -12.06
CA LEU A 98 6.86 -22.68 -11.45
C LEU A 98 6.20 -21.94 -10.31
N ILE A 99 4.89 -22.07 -10.05
CA ILE A 99 4.20 -21.27 -9.03
C ILE A 99 4.78 -21.51 -7.64
N GLU A 100 4.99 -22.78 -7.28
CA GLU A 100 5.55 -23.20 -5.98
C GLU A 100 7.09 -23.22 -5.96
N ASP A 101 7.74 -23.08 -7.13
CA ASP A 101 9.19 -23.01 -7.25
C ASP A 101 9.64 -21.56 -7.38
N ASP A 102 10.12 -20.99 -6.29
CA ASP A 102 10.58 -19.61 -6.21
C ASP A 102 11.96 -19.38 -6.82
N ASN A 103 12.71 -20.44 -7.11
CA ASN A 103 14.02 -20.33 -7.75
C ASN A 103 13.91 -20.50 -9.27
N GLY A 104 12.83 -21.13 -9.77
CA GLY A 104 12.68 -21.41 -11.19
C GLY A 104 12.46 -20.19 -12.11
N MET A 105 12.05 -19.04 -11.57
CA MET A 105 11.85 -17.80 -12.33
C MET A 105 12.38 -16.58 -11.59
N GLU A 106 13.19 -15.78 -12.28
CA GLU A 106 13.73 -14.51 -11.79
C GLU A 106 12.95 -13.33 -12.37
N LEU A 107 12.76 -12.31 -11.53
CA LEU A 107 12.24 -11.00 -11.93
C LEU A 107 13.35 -9.96 -11.84
N LEU A 108 13.50 -9.16 -12.88
CA LEU A 108 14.49 -8.10 -12.98
C LEU A 108 13.82 -6.74 -13.12
N VAL A 109 14.29 -5.76 -12.34
CA VAL A 109 13.88 -4.35 -12.42
C VAL A 109 15.13 -3.50 -12.51
N SER A 110 15.20 -2.62 -13.50
CA SER A 110 16.40 -1.79 -13.78
C SER A 110 17.70 -2.60 -13.88
N GLY A 111 17.64 -3.82 -14.45
CA GLY A 111 18.79 -4.72 -14.60
C GLY A 111 19.27 -5.38 -13.30
N LYS A 112 18.47 -5.36 -12.23
CA LYS A 112 18.76 -6.03 -10.96
C LYS A 112 17.72 -7.10 -10.69
N ILE A 113 18.15 -8.26 -10.20
CA ILE A 113 17.24 -9.32 -9.75
C ILE A 113 16.59 -8.87 -8.44
N VAL A 114 15.27 -8.93 -8.33
CA VAL A 114 14.54 -8.54 -7.12
C VAL A 114 14.02 -9.78 -6.40
N LYS A 115 14.20 -9.84 -5.07
CA LYS A 115 13.60 -10.94 -4.29
C LYS A 115 12.07 -10.89 -4.35
N LEU A 116 11.47 -12.08 -4.34
CA LEU A 116 10.03 -12.25 -4.50
C LEU A 116 9.22 -11.83 -3.25
N ASP A 117 9.85 -11.77 -2.08
CA ASP A 117 9.25 -11.31 -0.82
C ASP A 117 9.18 -9.79 -0.68
N LEU A 118 9.83 -9.04 -1.58
CA LEU A 118 9.76 -7.58 -1.59
C LEU A 118 8.39 -7.10 -2.09
N SER A 119 7.91 -6.00 -1.52
CA SER A 119 6.68 -5.35 -1.98
C SER A 119 6.88 -4.65 -3.34
N VAL A 120 5.84 -4.69 -4.17
CA VAL A 120 5.81 -4.02 -5.47
C VAL A 120 6.03 -2.51 -5.31
N THR A 121 5.43 -1.91 -4.27
CA THR A 121 5.58 -0.49 -3.94
C THR A 121 7.03 -0.13 -3.66
N ALA A 122 7.70 -0.87 -2.76
CA ALA A 122 9.07 -0.54 -2.40
C ALA A 122 10.05 -0.80 -3.56
N VAL A 123 9.82 -1.83 -4.39
CA VAL A 123 10.61 -2.03 -5.63
C VAL A 123 10.37 -0.89 -6.63
N TYR A 124 9.13 -0.42 -6.78
CA TYR A 124 8.82 0.72 -7.64
C TYR A 124 9.56 1.97 -7.18
N GLU A 125 9.42 2.35 -5.91
CA GLU A 125 9.95 3.61 -5.39
C GLU A 125 11.47 3.60 -5.27
N GLN A 126 12.07 2.47 -4.88
CA GLN A 126 13.47 2.43 -4.47
C GLN A 126 14.41 1.77 -5.49
N VAL A 127 13.86 1.00 -6.44
CA VAL A 127 14.66 0.36 -7.49
C VAL A 127 14.36 1.01 -8.84
N TRP A 128 13.09 1.09 -9.22
CA TRP A 128 12.69 1.64 -10.52
C TRP A 128 12.79 3.17 -10.55
N ALA A 129 12.04 3.88 -9.71
CA ALA A 129 11.97 5.34 -9.74
C ALA A 129 13.34 5.99 -9.50
N ARG A 130 14.13 5.49 -8.54
CA ARG A 130 15.52 5.95 -8.33
C ARG A 130 16.41 5.79 -9.57
N ALA A 131 16.26 4.69 -10.30
CA ALA A 131 17.00 4.48 -11.55
C ALA A 131 16.56 5.45 -12.65
N GLN A 132 15.25 5.73 -12.75
CA GLN A 132 14.71 6.68 -13.71
C GLN A 132 15.13 8.12 -13.40
N ALA A 133 15.07 8.53 -12.13
CA ALA A 133 15.53 9.82 -11.67
C ALA A 133 17.03 10.04 -11.98
N ALA A 134 17.87 9.02 -11.77
CA ALA A 134 19.30 9.06 -12.11
C ALA A 134 19.55 9.24 -13.61
N GLN A 135 18.60 8.82 -14.46
CA GLN A 135 18.65 9.01 -15.92
C GLN A 135 17.91 10.28 -16.39
N GLY A 136 17.35 11.08 -15.48
CA GLY A 136 16.57 12.28 -15.83
C GLY A 136 15.23 11.97 -16.51
N LEU A 137 14.70 10.75 -16.31
CA LEU A 137 13.43 10.30 -16.87
C LEU A 137 12.27 10.49 -15.87
N SER A 138 11.04 10.58 -16.39
CA SER A 138 9.84 10.74 -15.56
C SER A 138 9.55 9.50 -14.70
N GLU A 139 9.32 9.71 -13.41
CA GLU A 139 8.85 8.70 -12.46
C GLU A 139 7.39 8.28 -12.67
N SER A 140 6.67 8.93 -13.59
CA SER A 140 5.27 8.60 -13.92
C SER A 140 5.13 7.42 -14.90
N ALA A 141 6.24 6.86 -15.37
CA ALA A 141 6.23 5.76 -16.33
C ALA A 141 6.01 4.40 -15.62
N PRO A 142 5.25 3.47 -16.23
CA PRO A 142 5.11 2.12 -15.71
C PRO A 142 6.47 1.46 -15.42
N MET A 143 6.57 0.76 -14.29
CA MET A 143 7.76 -0.03 -13.95
C MET A 143 7.92 -1.20 -14.89
N VAL A 144 9.08 -1.28 -15.54
CA VAL A 144 9.41 -2.42 -16.39
C VAL A 144 9.98 -3.55 -15.53
N VAL A 145 9.27 -4.67 -15.52
CA VAL A 145 9.68 -5.92 -14.88
C VAL A 145 10.00 -6.92 -15.99
N VAL A 146 11.25 -7.34 -16.07
CA VAL A 146 11.70 -8.37 -17.01
C VAL A 146 11.70 -9.72 -16.31
N TYR A 147 11.05 -10.73 -16.88
CA TYR A 147 11.04 -12.08 -16.34
C TYR A 147 11.84 -13.06 -17.19
N ARG A 148 12.52 -14.00 -16.53
CA ARG A 148 13.29 -15.08 -17.16
C ARG A 148 13.33 -16.33 -16.28
N LEU A 149 13.57 -17.49 -16.89
CA LEU A 149 13.85 -18.74 -16.19
C LEU A 149 15.30 -18.76 -15.70
N GLN A 150 15.51 -19.22 -14.47
CA GLN A 150 16.85 -19.29 -13.89
C GLN A 150 17.70 -20.37 -14.59
N GLY A 151 19.00 -20.10 -14.76
CA GLY A 151 19.99 -21.07 -15.23
C GLY A 151 20.06 -21.30 -16.75
N LEU A 152 19.12 -20.76 -17.54
CA LEU A 152 19.17 -20.89 -19.01
C LEU A 152 20.24 -20.02 -19.67
N ASP A 153 20.51 -18.84 -19.09
CA ASP A 153 21.53 -17.90 -19.59
C ASP A 153 22.89 -18.06 -18.87
N GLY A 154 23.07 -19.15 -18.10
CA GLY A 154 24.22 -19.36 -17.23
C GLY A 154 24.00 -18.85 -15.80
N GLU A 155 25.10 -18.59 -15.09
CA GLU A 155 25.05 -18.03 -13.74
C GLU A 155 24.60 -16.56 -13.77
N ALA A 156 23.71 -16.19 -12.86
CA ALA A 156 23.26 -14.80 -12.71
C ALA A 156 24.45 -13.90 -12.34
N THR A 157 24.64 -12.83 -13.12
CA THR A 157 25.70 -11.83 -12.88
C THR A 157 25.13 -10.49 -12.44
N GLU A 158 23.80 -10.36 -12.49
CA GLU A 158 23.07 -9.17 -12.10
C GLU A 158 23.05 -9.00 -10.58
N PRO A 159 23.11 -7.76 -10.07
CA PRO A 159 22.97 -7.51 -8.64
C PRO A 159 21.62 -7.98 -8.11
N ILE A 160 21.61 -8.59 -6.93
CA ILE A 160 20.38 -9.01 -6.24
C ILE A 160 19.97 -7.93 -5.24
N VAL A 161 18.72 -7.48 -5.33
CA VAL A 161 18.07 -6.62 -4.32
C VAL A 161 17.43 -7.52 -3.28
N GLU A 162 18.09 -7.66 -2.13
CA GLU A 162 17.61 -8.49 -1.03
C GLU A 162 16.67 -7.76 -0.06
N SER A 163 16.80 -6.44 0.03
CA SER A 163 16.01 -5.59 0.90
C SER A 163 15.92 -4.18 0.31
N VAL A 164 14.87 -3.46 0.71
CA VAL A 164 14.60 -2.06 0.39
C VAL A 164 14.17 -1.38 1.69
N ASP A 165 14.50 -0.10 1.85
CA ASP A 165 14.26 0.65 3.08
C ASP A 165 12.76 0.99 3.17
N GLU A 166 11.95 0.19 3.84
CA GLU A 166 10.49 0.43 3.95
C GLU A 166 10.14 1.76 4.67
N GLU A 167 11.11 2.42 5.31
CA GLU A 167 10.98 3.70 6.01
C GLU A 167 11.19 4.94 5.12
N SER A 168 10.88 4.88 3.82
CA SER A 168 11.00 6.06 2.94
C SER A 168 9.90 7.12 3.11
N GLY A 169 9.02 6.98 4.12
CA GLY A 169 8.19 8.10 4.57
C GLY A 169 9.05 9.03 5.42
N GLU A 170 9.19 10.30 5.02
CA GLU A 170 9.75 11.33 5.92
C GLU A 170 9.10 11.18 7.29
N GLU A 171 9.90 10.92 8.33
CA GLU A 171 9.43 10.88 9.71
C GLU A 171 8.93 12.29 10.06
N LYS A 172 7.62 12.49 9.88
CA LYS A 172 6.97 13.76 10.19
C LYS A 172 6.76 13.82 11.68
N ASP A 173 7.02 15.00 12.25
CA ASP A 173 6.69 15.27 13.64
C ASP A 173 5.20 14.94 13.88
N PRO A 174 4.88 13.99 14.78
CA PRO A 174 3.49 13.59 15.04
C PRO A 174 2.62 14.75 15.50
N GLU A 175 3.18 15.74 16.21
CA GLU A 175 2.42 16.92 16.65
C GLU A 175 1.98 17.76 15.46
N ALA A 176 2.84 17.90 14.44
CA ALA A 176 2.50 18.57 13.20
C ALA A 176 1.55 17.75 12.32
N GLU A 177 1.76 16.43 12.20
CA GLU A 177 0.93 15.54 11.37
C GLU A 177 -0.51 15.45 11.90
N TYR A 178 -0.66 15.33 13.22
CA TYR A 178 -1.96 15.15 13.88
C TYR A 178 -2.48 16.43 14.55
N ALA A 179 -1.96 17.61 14.20
CA ALA A 179 -2.32 18.90 14.81
C ALA A 179 -3.85 19.16 14.85
N ILE A 180 -4.61 18.64 13.88
CA ILE A 180 -6.06 18.78 13.85
C ILE A 180 -6.76 18.10 15.03
N ALA A 181 -6.17 17.04 15.60
CA ALA A 181 -6.70 16.32 16.76
C ALA A 181 -6.79 17.22 18.01
N ALA A 182 -6.05 18.34 18.05
CA ALA A 182 -6.18 19.34 19.12
C ALA A 182 -7.63 19.82 19.32
N VAL A 183 -8.43 19.87 18.25
CA VAL A 183 -9.86 20.22 18.31
C VAL A 183 -10.63 19.26 19.22
N VAL A 184 -10.28 17.97 19.26
CA VAL A 184 -10.90 17.00 20.17
C VAL A 184 -10.61 17.36 21.62
N GLY A 185 -9.39 17.82 21.93
CA GLY A 185 -9.03 18.34 23.25
C GLY A 185 -9.77 19.63 23.60
N GLU A 186 -9.75 20.62 22.70
CA GLU A 186 -10.39 21.93 22.87
C GLU A 186 -11.91 21.85 23.09
N THR A 187 -12.57 20.85 22.50
CA THR A 187 -14.03 20.65 22.56
C THR A 187 -14.47 19.74 23.70
N GLY A 188 -13.54 19.26 24.53
CA GLY A 188 -13.80 18.27 25.57
C GLY A 188 -14.22 16.91 25.01
N GLY A 189 -13.85 16.60 23.75
CA GLY A 189 -14.22 15.37 23.08
C GLY A 189 -13.66 14.13 23.76
N LEU A 190 -12.47 14.22 24.37
CA LEU A 190 -11.91 13.11 25.15
C LEU A 190 -12.82 12.72 26.32
N GLN A 191 -13.38 13.70 27.04
CA GLN A 191 -14.32 13.42 28.13
C GLN A 191 -15.59 12.73 27.61
N VAL A 192 -16.13 13.21 26.48
CA VAL A 192 -17.30 12.60 25.84
C VAL A 192 -17.03 11.14 25.46
N MET A 193 -15.85 10.86 24.90
CA MET A 193 -15.44 9.49 24.56
C MET A 193 -15.33 8.60 25.80
N MET A 194 -14.75 9.10 26.89
CA MET A 194 -14.67 8.38 28.16
C MET A 194 -16.07 8.10 28.74
N ASP A 195 -16.96 9.10 28.75
CA ASP A 195 -18.34 8.94 29.23
C ASP A 195 -19.11 7.87 28.42
N ILE A 196 -18.89 7.81 27.11
CA ILE A 196 -19.45 6.78 26.23
C ILE A 196 -18.90 5.39 26.60
N LEU A 197 -17.58 5.26 26.80
CA LEU A 197 -16.95 3.99 27.17
C LEU A 197 -17.46 3.49 28.54
N GLU A 198 -17.50 4.33 29.56
CA GLU A 198 -18.01 3.98 30.89
C GLU A 198 -19.45 3.46 30.83
N ARG A 199 -20.31 4.09 30.03
CA ARG A 199 -21.70 3.66 29.82
C ARG A 199 -21.85 2.41 28.97
N SER A 200 -20.86 2.13 28.11
CA SER A 200 -20.77 0.92 27.28
C SER A 200 -20.18 -0.28 28.05
N THR A 201 -19.78 -0.08 29.31
CA THR A 201 -19.22 -1.10 30.21
C THR A 201 -20.29 -1.92 30.98
N PRO A 202 -21.32 -2.50 30.32
CA PRO A 202 -21.94 -3.75 30.82
C PRO A 202 -21.54 -5.01 30.01
N LEU A 203 -20.62 -4.92 29.03
CA LEU A 203 -20.30 -6.04 28.11
C LEU A 203 -19.02 -6.83 28.43
N LEU A 204 -18.39 -6.60 29.58
CA LEU A 204 -17.18 -7.34 30.03
C LEU A 204 -17.38 -8.08 31.38
N ARG A 205 -18.62 -8.47 31.69
CA ARG A 205 -18.92 -9.41 32.80
C ARG A 205 -19.74 -10.58 32.32
#